data_AF-A0A951RGR8-F1
#
_entry.id   AF-A0A951RGR8-F1
#
_cell.length_a   1.000
_cell.length_b   1.000
_cell.length_c   1.000
_cell.angle_alpha   90.00
_cell.angle_beta   90.00
_cell.angle_gamma   90.00
#
_symmetry.space_group_name_H-M   'P 1'
#
loop_
_entity.id
_entity.type
_entity.pdbx_description
1 polymer ?
#
loop_
_entity_poly.entity_id
_entity_poly.type
_entity_poly.pdbx_seq_one_letter_code
_entity_poly.pdbx_strand_id
1 'polypeptide(L)'
;KDNETIDDGGLNLPKDASFTLIFFSELNNPRSYFQTIVLDGPLEGVYEGWCIDSYSRIQSKKGYVGKVYTSLSKNIPDLFDYQENLPLINWVINYDFVGKDSPGGHGQYTLGDVTKSLWTLLEETPNPDPAGGVGSFNNNRINEIVEMAFIEGKEFVPLCGEFLAVILVVEGKQTTMFKYPFPCP
;
A
#
# COMPACT_ATOMS: atom_id res chain seq x y z
N LYS A 1 22.64 5.98 19.67
CA LYS A 1 22.06 6.03 18.32
C LYS A 1 20.73 6.72 18.50
N ASP A 2 20.68 8.00 18.16
CA ASP A 2 19.50 8.80 18.34
C ASP A 2 18.44 8.26 17.39
N ASN A 3 17.39 7.66 17.94
CA ASN A 3 16.25 7.17 17.17
C ASN A 3 15.48 8.38 16.67
N GLU A 4 15.93 8.95 15.56
CA GLU A 4 15.19 9.99 14.89
C GLU A 4 13.88 9.39 14.35
N THR A 5 12.76 10.01 14.73
CA THR A 5 11.42 9.59 14.32
C THR A 5 10.84 10.54 13.28
N ILE A 6 9.87 10.07 12.51
CA ILE A 6 8.95 10.92 11.76
C ILE A 6 7.67 11.12 12.58
N ASP A 7 7.06 12.32 12.53
CA ASP A 7 5.78 12.64 13.17
C ASP A 7 4.70 12.76 12.09
N ASP A 8 3.95 11.67 11.90
CA ASP A 8 2.88 11.57 10.92
C ASP A 8 1.56 11.31 11.65
N GLY A 9 0.86 12.40 11.99
CA GLY A 9 -0.42 12.32 12.70
C GLY A 9 -0.28 11.96 14.18
N GLY A 10 0.83 12.34 14.84
CA GLY A 10 1.09 12.03 16.25
C GLY A 10 1.76 10.66 16.47
N LEU A 11 2.05 9.93 15.40
CA LEU A 11 2.83 8.70 15.43
C LEU A 11 4.32 9.00 15.35
N ASN A 12 5.07 8.54 16.35
CA ASN A 12 6.53 8.54 16.33
C ASN A 12 7.04 7.26 15.66
N LEU A 13 7.13 7.25 14.33
CA LEU A 13 7.62 6.10 13.56
C LEU A 13 9.13 6.17 13.35
N PRO A 14 9.84 5.02 13.29
CA PRO A 14 11.28 5.02 12.99
C PRO A 14 11.52 5.53 11.56
N LYS A 15 12.66 6.18 11.30
CA LYS A 15 13.04 6.61 9.93
C LYS A 15 13.36 5.46 8.98
N ASP A 16 13.85 4.35 9.52
CA ASP A 16 14.22 3.16 8.77
C ASP A 16 13.60 1.92 9.40
N ALA A 17 13.26 0.93 8.58
CA ALA A 17 12.75 -0.36 9.04
C ALA A 17 13.44 -1.51 8.29
N SER A 18 13.83 -2.55 9.03
CA SER A 18 14.27 -3.82 8.47
C SER A 18 13.06 -4.68 8.13
N PHE A 19 12.97 -5.20 6.91
CA PHE A 19 11.81 -5.98 6.49
C PHE A 19 12.12 -7.06 5.47
N THR A 20 11.19 -8.00 5.32
CA THR A 20 11.12 -8.93 4.19
C THR A 20 9.67 -9.04 3.69
N LEU A 21 9.48 -9.61 2.51
CA LEU A 21 8.18 -9.75 1.86
C LEU A 21 7.94 -11.21 1.51
N ILE A 22 6.68 -11.65 1.57
CA ILE A 22 6.24 -12.92 0.99
C ILE A 22 5.19 -12.60 -0.07
N PHE A 23 5.41 -13.04 -1.30
CA PHE A 23 4.50 -12.75 -2.41
C PHE A 23 3.16 -13.47 -2.27
N PHE A 24 2.08 -12.85 -2.74
CA PHE A 24 0.74 -13.44 -2.69
C PHE A 24 0.68 -14.84 -3.33
N SER A 25 1.46 -15.08 -4.39
CA SER A 25 1.56 -16.37 -5.07
C SER A 25 2.14 -17.50 -4.21
N GLU A 26 2.76 -17.15 -3.08
CA GLU A 26 3.32 -18.07 -2.09
C GLU A 26 2.44 -18.20 -0.83
N LEU A 27 1.31 -17.50 -0.79
CA LEU A 27 0.38 -17.47 0.35
C LEU A 27 -0.90 -18.23 0.03
N ASN A 28 -1.51 -18.80 1.07
CA ASN A 28 -2.83 -19.41 0.98
C ASN A 28 -3.91 -18.32 1.08
N ASN A 29 -4.73 -18.17 0.02
CA ASN A 29 -5.84 -17.21 -0.07
C ASN A 29 -5.45 -15.75 0.27
N PRO A 30 -4.51 -15.14 -0.49
CA PRO A 30 -4.01 -13.81 -0.19
C PRO A 30 -5.06 -12.72 -0.41
N ARG A 31 -5.13 -11.76 0.52
CA ARG A 31 -5.93 -10.53 0.41
C ARG A 31 -5.13 -9.29 -0.02
N SER A 32 -3.80 -9.40 -0.07
CA SER A 32 -2.87 -8.33 -0.43
C SER A 32 -1.73 -8.85 -1.31
N TYR A 33 -1.08 -7.95 -2.07
CA TYR A 33 -0.05 -8.30 -3.05
C TYR A 33 1.19 -8.95 -2.41
N PHE A 34 1.52 -8.53 -1.19
CA PHE A 34 2.51 -9.15 -0.33
C PHE A 34 1.99 -9.32 1.10
N GLN A 35 2.63 -10.21 1.85
CA GLN A 35 2.73 -10.09 3.30
C GLN A 35 4.05 -9.38 3.62
N THR A 36 3.98 -8.24 4.30
CA THR A 36 5.16 -7.49 4.77
C THR A 36 5.50 -7.91 6.18
N ILE A 37 6.74 -8.34 6.39
CA ILE A 37 7.25 -8.75 7.70
C ILE A 37 8.32 -7.74 8.12
N VAL A 38 7.98 -6.88 9.07
CA VAL A 38 8.93 -5.95 9.70
C VAL A 38 9.61 -6.69 10.84
N LEU A 39 10.95 -6.72 10.82
CA LEU A 39 11.76 -7.64 11.61
C LEU A 39 12.09 -7.14 13.02
N ASP A 40 12.07 -5.83 13.22
CA ASP A 40 12.45 -5.20 14.47
C ASP A 40 11.84 -3.80 14.65
N GLY A 41 11.89 -3.31 15.89
CA GLY A 41 11.56 -1.93 16.24
C GLY A 41 10.06 -1.66 16.40
N PRO A 42 9.66 -0.38 16.49
CA PRO A 42 8.28 0.02 16.78
C PRO A 42 7.22 -0.43 15.76
N LEU A 43 7.66 -0.81 14.56
CA LEU A 43 6.81 -1.31 13.48
C LEU A 43 6.84 -2.84 13.36
N GLU A 44 7.57 -3.56 14.22
CA GLU A 44 7.69 -5.03 14.17
C GLU A 44 6.32 -5.70 14.04
N GLY A 45 6.20 -6.63 13.10
CA GLY A 45 4.95 -7.34 12.86
C GLY A 45 4.79 -7.89 11.45
N VAL A 46 3.62 -8.46 11.21
CA VAL A 46 3.23 -9.07 9.94
C VAL A 46 1.98 -8.37 9.43
N TYR A 47 2.08 -7.78 8.24
CA TYR A 47 1.05 -6.89 7.70
C TYR A 47 0.66 -7.29 6.28
N GLU A 48 -0.57 -6.96 5.90
CA GLU A 48 -0.97 -6.95 4.50
C GLU A 48 -0.31 -5.78 3.78
N GLY A 49 0.33 -6.05 2.65
CA GLY A 49 1.08 -5.05 1.90
C GLY A 49 0.86 -5.08 0.39
N TRP A 50 1.17 -3.96 -0.24
CA TRP A 50 1.02 -3.74 -1.67
C TRP A 50 2.31 -3.18 -2.27
N CYS A 51 2.55 -3.55 -3.52
CA CYS A 51 3.42 -2.78 -4.38
C CYS A 51 2.66 -1.52 -4.82
N ILE A 52 3.33 -0.36 -4.74
CA ILE A 52 2.80 0.92 -5.24
C ILE A 52 3.71 1.56 -6.30
N ASP A 53 4.65 0.79 -6.84
CA ASP A 53 5.52 1.17 -7.96
C ASP A 53 5.43 0.06 -9.03
N SER A 54 4.73 0.37 -10.13
CA SER A 54 4.39 -0.61 -11.15
C SER A 54 5.56 -0.98 -12.08
N TYR A 55 6.70 -0.28 -11.97
CA TYR A 55 7.83 -0.37 -12.89
C TYR A 55 9.04 -1.10 -12.32
N SER A 56 9.29 -0.94 -11.02
CA SER A 56 10.43 -1.56 -10.36
C SER A 56 10.12 -2.98 -9.88
N ARG A 57 11.14 -3.65 -9.35
CA ARG A 57 11.01 -5.00 -8.78
C ARG A 57 11.59 -5.10 -7.38
N ILE A 58 11.00 -5.97 -6.58
CA ILE A 58 11.53 -6.44 -5.31
C ILE A 58 11.52 -7.98 -5.32
N GLN A 59 12.20 -8.62 -4.37
CA GLN A 59 12.29 -10.08 -4.29
C GLN A 59 11.65 -10.56 -2.99
N SER A 60 10.83 -11.60 -3.09
CA SER A 60 10.29 -12.33 -1.94
C SER A 60 11.40 -12.97 -1.12
N LYS A 61 11.19 -13.08 0.20
CA LYS A 61 12.07 -13.73 1.19
C LYS A 61 13.50 -13.19 1.24
N LYS A 62 13.71 -11.97 0.75
CA LYS A 62 14.96 -11.21 0.88
C LYS A 62 14.81 -10.13 1.94
N GLY A 63 15.85 -9.93 2.73
CA GLY A 63 15.91 -8.86 3.72
C GLY A 63 16.28 -7.52 3.08
N TYR A 64 15.62 -6.46 3.53
CA TYR A 64 15.82 -5.08 3.10
C TYR A 64 15.85 -4.14 4.31
N VAL A 65 16.47 -2.98 4.13
CA VAL A 65 16.31 -1.82 5.01
C VAL A 65 15.75 -0.71 4.14
N GLY A 66 14.58 -0.19 4.51
CA GLY A 66 13.89 0.86 3.77
C GLY A 66 13.63 2.07 4.63
N LYS A 67 13.61 3.25 3.99
CA LYS A 67 13.14 4.48 4.60
C LYS A 67 11.63 4.42 4.78
N VAL A 68 11.18 4.82 5.95
CA VAL A 68 9.77 4.84 6.34
C VAL A 68 9.17 6.20 6.02
N TYR A 69 8.04 6.16 5.33
CA TYR A 69 7.12 7.27 5.11
C TYR A 69 5.70 6.78 5.37
N THR A 70 4.72 7.65 5.26
CA THR A 70 3.31 7.30 5.35
C THR A 70 2.50 8.09 4.33
N SER A 71 1.22 7.74 4.16
CA SER A 71 0.27 8.56 3.41
C SER A 71 0.08 9.98 3.96
N LEU A 72 0.48 10.25 5.21
CA LEU A 72 0.42 11.57 5.84
C LEU A 72 1.75 12.34 5.74
N SER A 73 2.82 11.69 5.24
CA SER A 73 4.14 12.31 5.14
C SER A 73 4.10 13.53 4.21
N LYS A 74 4.52 14.68 4.74
CA LYS A 74 4.59 15.94 3.97
C LYS A 74 5.74 15.99 2.96
N ASN A 75 6.79 15.19 3.19
CA ASN A 75 8.04 15.22 2.43
C ASN A 75 8.44 13.81 1.98
N ILE A 76 7.54 13.11 1.31
CA ILE A 76 7.90 11.87 0.60
C ILE A 76 8.77 12.24 -0.64
N PRO A 77 9.76 11.42 -1.03
CA PRO A 77 10.50 11.66 -2.25
C PRO A 77 9.59 11.61 -3.49
N ASP A 78 10.07 12.18 -4.59
CA ASP A 78 9.39 12.18 -5.87
C ASP A 78 9.40 10.77 -6.49
N LEU A 79 8.43 9.95 -6.08
CA LEU A 79 8.34 8.51 -6.38
C LEU A 79 7.18 8.16 -7.31
N PHE A 80 6.20 9.05 -7.43
CA PHE A 80 4.92 8.83 -8.11
C PHE A 80 4.56 10.06 -8.92
N ASP A 81 3.89 9.86 -10.05
CA ASP A 81 3.37 10.96 -10.88
C ASP A 81 2.31 11.79 -10.14
N TYR A 82 1.53 11.16 -9.24
CA TYR A 82 0.46 11.80 -8.46
C TYR A 82 0.62 11.61 -6.94
N GLN A 83 1.62 12.25 -6.34
CA GLN A 83 1.86 12.18 -4.88
C GLN A 83 0.71 12.73 -4.04
N GLU A 84 -0.07 13.67 -4.57
CA GLU A 84 -1.26 14.21 -3.92
C GLU A 84 -2.35 13.16 -3.68
N ASN A 85 -2.26 12.01 -4.34
CA ASN A 85 -3.24 10.92 -4.22
C ASN A 85 -2.92 9.93 -3.07
N LEU A 86 -1.92 10.21 -2.23
CA LEU A 86 -1.61 9.40 -1.04
C LEU A 86 -2.81 9.20 -0.07
N PRO A 87 -3.69 10.20 0.18
CA PRO A 87 -4.92 9.97 0.94
C PRO A 87 -5.85 8.95 0.27
N LEU A 88 -5.93 8.95 -1.06
CA LEU A 88 -6.80 8.04 -1.83
C LEU A 88 -6.40 6.58 -1.62
N ILE A 89 -5.11 6.27 -1.72
CA ILE A 89 -4.62 4.90 -1.51
C ILE A 89 -4.83 4.46 -0.06
N ASN A 90 -4.76 5.39 0.91
CA ASN A 90 -5.01 5.08 2.31
C ASN A 90 -6.50 4.76 2.55
N TRP A 91 -7.40 5.49 1.88
CA TRP A 91 -8.83 5.16 1.92
C TRP A 91 -9.10 3.78 1.32
N VAL A 92 -8.50 3.46 0.16
CA VAL A 92 -8.68 2.17 -0.54
C VAL A 92 -8.34 0.98 0.36
N ILE A 93 -7.23 1.03 1.11
CA ILE A 93 -6.84 -0.07 2.01
C ILE A 93 -7.75 -0.22 3.22
N ASN A 94 -8.42 0.86 3.65
CA ASN A 94 -9.38 0.84 4.76
C ASN A 94 -10.75 0.29 4.33
N TYR A 95 -11.15 0.53 3.09
CA TYR A 95 -12.42 0.03 2.58
C TYR A 95 -12.46 -1.51 2.50
N ASP A 96 -11.31 -2.19 2.40
CA ASP A 96 -11.18 -3.65 2.35
C ASP A 96 -12.02 -4.30 1.23
N PHE A 97 -11.74 -3.92 -0.02
CA PHE A 97 -12.52 -4.32 -1.20
C PHE A 97 -12.54 -5.83 -1.45
N VAL A 98 -11.44 -6.55 -1.26
CA VAL A 98 -11.29 -7.94 -1.72
C VAL A 98 -12.37 -8.84 -1.14
N GLY A 99 -13.16 -9.48 -2.02
CA GLY A 99 -14.30 -10.35 -1.67
C GLY A 99 -15.65 -9.64 -1.55
N LYS A 100 -15.71 -8.31 -1.58
CA LYS A 100 -16.97 -7.56 -1.66
C LYS A 100 -17.54 -7.59 -3.09
N ASP A 101 -18.86 -7.52 -3.21
CA ASP A 101 -19.53 -7.45 -4.50
C ASP A 101 -19.39 -6.06 -5.13
N SER A 102 -19.10 -6.03 -6.43
CA SER A 102 -19.13 -4.81 -7.25
C SER A 102 -20.57 -4.27 -7.33
N PRO A 103 -20.80 -2.98 -7.04
CA PRO A 103 -22.12 -2.37 -7.15
C PRO A 103 -22.63 -2.34 -8.60
N GLY A 104 -21.74 -2.32 -9.60
CA GLY A 104 -22.08 -2.45 -11.02
C GLY A 104 -22.39 -3.89 -11.47
N GLY A 105 -22.34 -4.88 -10.56
CA GLY A 105 -22.66 -6.28 -10.87
C GLY A 105 -21.54 -7.00 -11.62
N HIS A 106 -20.29 -6.55 -11.49
CA HIS A 106 -19.13 -7.14 -12.17
C HIS A 106 -18.47 -8.30 -11.40
N GLY A 107 -19.21 -8.92 -10.47
CA GLY A 107 -18.71 -9.95 -9.56
C GLY A 107 -17.95 -9.38 -8.36
N GLN A 108 -17.22 -10.23 -7.65
CA GLN A 108 -16.47 -9.80 -6.47
C GLN A 108 -15.15 -9.13 -6.83
N TYR A 109 -14.77 -8.11 -6.05
CA TYR A 109 -13.44 -7.51 -6.13
C TYR A 109 -12.36 -8.51 -5.76
N THR A 110 -11.25 -8.42 -6.47
CA THR A 110 -10.08 -9.27 -6.33
C THR A 110 -8.88 -8.45 -5.90
N LEU A 111 -7.83 -9.14 -5.43
CA LEU A 111 -6.54 -8.54 -5.15
C LEU A 111 -5.98 -7.79 -6.38
N GLY A 112 -6.21 -8.32 -7.58
CA GLY A 112 -5.75 -7.70 -8.82
C GLY A 112 -6.44 -6.38 -9.11
N ASP A 113 -7.73 -6.28 -8.80
CA ASP A 113 -8.48 -5.03 -8.93
C ASP A 113 -7.92 -3.96 -7.99
N VAL A 114 -7.71 -4.31 -6.71
CA VAL A 114 -7.14 -3.37 -5.72
C VAL A 114 -5.74 -2.93 -6.13
N THR A 115 -4.87 -3.87 -6.49
CA THR A 115 -3.48 -3.55 -6.85
C THR A 115 -3.39 -2.64 -8.07
N LYS A 116 -4.16 -2.92 -9.12
CA LYS A 116 -4.20 -2.07 -10.32
C LYS A 116 -4.81 -0.69 -10.03
N SER A 117 -5.83 -0.62 -9.18
CA SER A 117 -6.42 0.67 -8.77
C SER A 117 -5.40 1.54 -8.03
N LEU A 118 -4.60 0.97 -7.14
CA LEU A 118 -3.53 1.69 -6.45
C LEU A 118 -2.51 2.29 -7.44
N TRP A 119 -2.12 1.55 -8.48
CA TRP A 119 -1.22 2.08 -9.50
C TRP A 119 -1.89 3.16 -10.35
N THR A 120 -3.15 2.98 -10.74
CA THR A 120 -3.91 4.00 -11.48
C THR A 120 -4.05 5.31 -10.69
N LEU A 121 -4.10 5.24 -9.36
CA LEU A 121 -4.16 6.44 -8.52
C LEU A 121 -2.81 7.15 -8.40
N LEU A 122 -1.68 6.47 -8.58
CA LEU A 122 -0.34 7.02 -8.33
C LEU A 122 0.46 7.33 -9.60
N GLU A 123 0.15 6.67 -10.71
CA GLU A 123 0.93 6.71 -11.96
C GLU A 123 0.04 7.23 -13.10
N GLU A 124 0.55 8.15 -13.94
CA GLU A 124 -0.14 8.63 -15.15
C GLU A 124 -0.35 7.49 -16.13
N THR A 125 0.68 6.65 -16.28
CA THR A 125 0.64 5.46 -17.13
C THR A 125 1.08 4.26 -16.30
N PRO A 126 0.17 3.52 -15.65
CA PRO A 126 0.53 2.30 -14.92
C PRO A 126 1.07 1.22 -15.87
N ASN A 127 2.07 0.45 -15.42
CA ASN A 127 2.56 -0.68 -16.20
C ASN A 127 1.43 -1.70 -16.51
N PRO A 128 1.12 -1.96 -17.79
CA PRO A 128 0.06 -2.89 -18.16
C PRO A 128 0.40 -4.33 -17.77
N ASP A 129 1.68 -4.71 -17.77
CA ASP A 129 2.17 -6.07 -17.51
C ASP A 129 3.19 -6.09 -16.34
N PRO A 130 2.71 -6.09 -15.10
CA PRO A 130 3.59 -6.09 -13.94
C PRO A 130 4.35 -7.41 -13.85
N ALA A 131 5.67 -7.30 -13.76
CA ALA A 131 6.55 -8.44 -13.58
C ALA A 131 6.32 -9.11 -12.22
N GLY A 132 5.41 -10.09 -12.18
CA GLY A 132 4.93 -10.75 -10.97
C GLY A 132 3.48 -11.20 -11.08
N GLY A 133 2.70 -10.57 -11.98
CA GLY A 133 1.26 -10.79 -12.12
C GLY A 133 0.48 -10.27 -10.91
N VAL A 134 -0.75 -9.80 -11.11
CA VAL A 134 -1.64 -9.32 -10.03
C VAL A 134 -2.81 -10.27 -9.77
N GLY A 135 -2.77 -11.47 -10.36
CA GLY A 135 -3.91 -12.37 -10.42
C GLY A 135 -4.99 -11.87 -11.39
N SER A 136 -6.21 -12.38 -11.22
CA SER A 136 -7.37 -11.94 -11.99
C SER A 136 -7.73 -10.50 -11.67
N PHE A 137 -8.21 -9.74 -12.66
CA PHE A 137 -8.76 -8.40 -12.47
C PHE A 137 -9.83 -8.10 -13.53
N ASN A 138 -10.58 -7.02 -13.37
CA ASN A 138 -11.57 -6.51 -14.29
C ASN A 138 -11.54 -4.97 -14.29
N ASN A 139 -11.44 -4.37 -15.48
CA ASN A 139 -11.30 -2.92 -15.60
C ASN A 139 -12.52 -2.15 -15.07
N ASN A 140 -13.74 -2.70 -15.12
CA ASN A 140 -14.90 -2.01 -14.55
C ASN A 140 -14.79 -1.95 -13.02
N ARG A 141 -14.35 -3.03 -12.37
CA ARG A 141 -14.12 -3.05 -10.92
C ARG A 141 -12.97 -2.12 -10.50
N ILE A 142 -11.92 -2.04 -11.31
CA ILE A 142 -10.83 -1.07 -11.09
C ILE A 142 -11.37 0.36 -11.17
N ASN A 143 -12.14 0.69 -12.21
CA ASN A 143 -12.72 2.02 -12.38
C ASN A 143 -13.65 2.39 -11.21
N GLU A 144 -14.45 1.44 -10.70
CA GLU A 144 -15.29 1.64 -9.51
C GLU A 144 -14.45 2.00 -8.28
N ILE A 145 -13.36 1.27 -8.02
CA ILE A 145 -12.47 1.56 -6.87
C ILE A 145 -11.86 2.96 -7.01
N VAL A 146 -11.34 3.30 -8.19
CA VAL A 146 -10.71 4.60 -8.47
C VAL A 146 -11.73 5.73 -8.30
N GLU A 147 -12.93 5.59 -8.86
CA GLU A 147 -14.00 6.58 -8.74
C GLU A 147 -14.41 6.77 -7.28
N MET A 148 -14.66 5.69 -6.54
CA MET A 148 -14.99 5.77 -5.11
C MET A 148 -13.87 6.41 -4.31
N ALA A 149 -12.61 6.09 -4.60
CA ALA A 149 -11.48 6.72 -3.92
C ALA A 149 -11.45 8.24 -4.16
N PHE A 150 -11.67 8.71 -5.39
CA PHE A 150 -11.73 10.16 -5.66
C PHE A 150 -12.93 10.87 -5.03
N ILE A 151 -14.05 10.17 -4.82
CA ILE A 151 -15.23 10.73 -4.16
C ILE A 151 -15.03 10.81 -2.65
N GLU A 152 -14.54 9.73 -2.03
CA GLU A 152 -14.55 9.55 -0.56
C GLU A 152 -13.19 9.76 0.10
N GLY A 153 -12.09 9.58 -0.64
CA GLY A 153 -10.74 9.42 -0.10
C GLY A 153 -9.85 10.67 -0.12
N LYS A 154 -10.25 11.76 -0.80
CA LYS A 154 -9.38 12.93 -1.05
C LYS A 154 -8.82 13.57 0.21
N GLU A 155 -9.60 13.60 1.28
CA GLU A 155 -9.21 14.17 2.57
C GLU A 155 -9.06 13.09 3.64
N PHE A 156 -8.89 11.83 3.23
CA PHE A 156 -8.83 10.73 4.18
C PHE A 156 -7.60 10.86 5.09
N VAL A 157 -7.87 10.92 6.39
CA VAL A 157 -6.90 10.82 7.47
C VAL A 157 -7.40 9.72 8.40
N PRO A 158 -6.60 8.67 8.66
CA PRO A 158 -7.07 7.57 9.49
C PRO A 158 -7.36 8.03 10.91
N LEU A 159 -8.42 7.45 11.49
CA LEU A 159 -8.83 7.59 12.88
C LEU A 159 -8.52 6.31 13.67
N CYS A 160 -8.75 6.36 14.99
CA CYS A 160 -8.65 5.20 15.87
C CYS A 160 -9.44 4.01 15.31
N GLY A 161 -8.76 2.87 15.16
CA GLY A 161 -9.34 1.64 14.62
C GLY A 161 -9.24 1.48 13.10
N GLU A 162 -8.80 2.52 12.39
CA GLU A 162 -8.49 2.47 10.95
C GLU A 162 -7.01 2.14 10.72
N PHE A 163 -6.58 2.15 9.47
CA PHE A 163 -5.22 1.82 9.06
C PHE A 163 -4.51 3.00 8.41
N LEU A 164 -3.24 3.18 8.75
CA LEU A 164 -2.30 4.04 8.05
C LEU A 164 -1.53 3.24 7.01
N ALA A 165 -1.41 3.77 5.80
CA ALA A 165 -0.50 3.26 4.78
C ALA A 165 0.93 3.68 5.15
N VAL A 166 1.71 2.74 5.67
CA VAL A 166 3.15 2.93 5.89
C VAL A 166 3.88 2.52 4.62
N ILE A 167 4.71 3.42 4.10
CA ILE A 167 5.42 3.29 2.83
C ILE A 167 6.89 3.01 3.11
N LEU A 168 7.43 1.97 2.49
CA LEU A 168 8.83 1.56 2.58
C LEU A 168 9.52 1.81 1.24
N VAL A 169 10.52 2.69 1.27
CA VAL A 169 11.30 3.09 0.10
C VAL A 169 12.70 2.51 0.22
N VAL A 170 13.08 1.69 -0.76
CA VAL A 170 14.42 1.11 -0.86
C VAL A 170 15.02 1.54 -2.20
N GLU A 171 16.19 2.17 -2.16
CA GLU A 171 16.83 2.69 -3.37
C GLU A 171 17.03 1.60 -4.44
N GLY A 172 16.57 1.88 -5.66
CA GLY A 172 16.67 0.95 -6.79
C GLY A 172 15.84 -0.33 -6.62
N LYS A 173 14.81 -0.31 -5.78
CA LYS A 173 13.83 -1.40 -5.60
C LYS A 173 12.42 -0.82 -5.67
N GLN A 174 11.45 -1.71 -5.85
CA GLN A 174 10.04 -1.38 -5.84
C GLN A 174 9.61 -0.76 -4.52
N THR A 175 8.97 0.40 -4.59
CA THR A 175 8.32 1.03 -3.45
C THR A 175 7.11 0.19 -3.03
N THR A 176 7.01 -0.06 -1.72
CA THR A 176 5.95 -0.89 -1.14
C THR A 176 5.25 -0.14 -0.04
N MET A 177 4.04 -0.56 0.28
CA MET A 177 3.34 -0.11 1.48
C MET A 177 2.71 -1.28 2.23
N PHE A 178 2.35 -1.05 3.49
CA PHE A 178 1.53 -1.97 4.27
C PHE A 178 0.52 -1.23 5.14
N LYS A 179 -0.57 -1.90 5.48
CA LYS A 179 -1.60 -1.36 6.38
C LYS A 179 -1.16 -1.52 7.84
N TYR A 180 -0.89 -0.41 8.50
CA TYR A 180 -0.50 -0.36 9.91
C TYR A 180 -1.69 0.13 10.77
N PRO A 181 -2.07 -0.57 11.85
CA PRO A 181 -3.17 -0.12 12.72
C PRO A 181 -2.90 1.28 13.28
N PHE A 182 -3.82 2.21 13.05
CA PHE A 182 -3.73 3.56 13.59
C PHE A 182 -4.12 3.54 15.08
N PRO A 183 -3.26 4.05 15.98
CA PRO A 183 -3.46 3.89 17.41
C PRO A 183 -4.66 4.69 17.90
N CYS A 184 -5.27 4.18 18.97
CA CYS A 184 -6.27 4.91 19.73
C CYS A 184 -5.58 5.72 20.86
N PRO A 185 -6.15 6.87 21.27
CA PRO A 185 -5.67 7.65 22.41
C PRO A 185 -5.60 6.86 23.72
#